data_AF-A0A1G2Y5Y2-F1
#
_entry.id   AF-A0A1G2Y5Y2-F1
#
_cell.length_a   1.000
_cell.length_b   1.000
_cell.length_c   1.000
_cell.angle_alpha   90.00
_cell.angle_beta   90.00
_cell.angle_gamma   90.00
#
_symmetry.space_group_name_H-M   'P 1'
#
loop_
_entity.id
_entity.type
_entity.pdbx_description
1 polymer ?
#
loop_
_entity_poly.entity_id
_entity_poly.type
_entity_poly.pdbx_seq_one_letter_code
_entity_poly.pdbx_strand_id
1 'polypeptide(L)'
;MTRKFEISMPSLNLHLPLEMLTGAIAIYVALSIYLFKPHLIAFDPWRGLFVPATNFAALGAFLLALRWVANPGAAFFSGLLYGFGPFTLGFAMFHPASAAAVAIIPWLFMPAAFWPKTSKYGTAIRAALALLPFVAVALFFAIAARYSFYPVPIGEKFHVTPLHTLVGPLISNAQDFPIFNFYHVAAGPLVMGLLLFFRLHRVGTIILLIAGVALGLSSAVGPASPIIWGSIAVLCVCIMIGLGLNGLTVASSADSIWVSLCGFVLAALALICGIEANGRTWWAWTALWYLLGTAAVFGVLAAAIYDKAWHKWRFFALAVLILADVFINSRITVDKLF
;
A
#
# COMPACT_ATOMS: atom_id res chain seq x y z
N MET A 1 -5.22 35.23 -0.15
CA MET A 1 -5.53 34.73 -1.50
C MET A 1 -5.59 33.21 -1.48
N THR A 2 -6.76 32.63 -1.23
CA THR A 2 -7.01 31.19 -1.37
C THR A 2 -7.39 30.91 -2.82
N ARG A 3 -6.43 30.61 -3.69
CA ARG A 3 -6.77 29.96 -4.98
C ARG A 3 -7.47 28.66 -4.62
N LYS A 4 -8.78 28.59 -4.90
CA LYS A 4 -9.52 27.33 -4.92
C LYS A 4 -8.77 26.42 -5.88
N PHE A 5 -8.08 25.40 -5.35
CA PHE A 5 -7.63 24.26 -6.13
C PHE A 5 -8.89 23.49 -6.55
N GLU A 6 -9.61 24.00 -7.56
CA GLU A 6 -10.59 23.22 -8.29
C GLU A 6 -9.81 22.28 -9.20
N ILE A 7 -9.35 21.16 -8.62
CA ILE A 7 -9.02 19.99 -9.40
C ILE A 7 -10.36 19.50 -9.95
N SER A 8 -10.70 19.93 -11.17
CA SER A 8 -11.83 19.39 -11.91
C SER A 8 -11.59 17.90 -12.04
N MET A 9 -12.30 17.12 -11.23
CA MET A 9 -12.27 15.67 -11.32
C MET A 9 -12.86 15.31 -12.69
N PRO A 10 -12.07 14.71 -13.60
CA PRO A 10 -12.57 14.39 -14.93
C PRO A 10 -13.83 13.55 -14.79
N SER A 11 -14.87 13.93 -15.54
CA SER A 11 -15.98 13.03 -15.86
C SER A 11 -15.40 11.71 -16.33
N LEU A 12 -16.06 10.61 -15.96
CA LEU A 12 -15.62 9.22 -15.97
C LEU A 12 -15.25 8.63 -17.36
N ASN A 13 -14.50 9.35 -18.19
CA ASN A 13 -13.80 8.80 -19.33
C ASN A 13 -12.50 8.24 -18.78
N LEU A 14 -12.55 7.00 -18.29
CA LEU A 14 -11.37 6.22 -17.94
C LEU A 14 -10.61 5.87 -19.24
N HIS A 15 -10.15 6.88 -19.98
CA HIS A 15 -9.14 6.73 -21.01
C HIS A 15 -7.80 6.50 -20.30
N LEU A 16 -7.72 5.43 -19.51
CA LEU A 16 -6.44 4.89 -19.10
C LEU A 16 -5.77 4.47 -20.40
N PRO A 17 -4.61 5.03 -20.77
CA PRO A 17 -3.90 4.58 -21.95
C PRO A 17 -3.68 3.07 -21.78
N LEU A 18 -4.14 2.28 -22.76
CA LEU A 18 -4.00 0.82 -22.71
C LEU A 18 -2.55 0.42 -22.43
N GLU A 19 -1.59 1.21 -22.94
CA GLU A 19 -0.15 1.12 -22.71
C GLU A 19 0.25 1.16 -21.22
N MET A 20 -0.40 2.00 -20.40
CA MET A 20 -0.10 2.07 -18.98
C MET A 20 -0.63 0.86 -18.22
N LEU A 21 -1.79 0.35 -18.62
CA LEU A 21 -2.37 -0.86 -18.03
C LEU A 21 -1.51 -2.08 -18.37
N THR A 22 -1.16 -2.24 -19.65
CA THR A 22 -0.30 -3.34 -20.10
C THR A 22 1.09 -3.24 -19.48
N GLY A 23 1.66 -2.04 -19.37
CA GLY A 23 2.92 -1.79 -18.68
C GLY A 23 2.87 -2.17 -17.21
N ALA A 24 1.82 -1.79 -16.48
CA ALA A 24 1.62 -2.17 -15.08
C ALA A 24 1.54 -3.70 -14.91
N ILE A 25 0.72 -4.37 -15.74
CA ILE A 25 0.58 -5.83 -15.74
C ILE A 25 1.94 -6.50 -16.02
N ALA A 26 2.65 -6.06 -17.04
CA ALA A 26 3.95 -6.62 -17.41
C ALA A 26 4.96 -6.50 -16.25
N ILE A 27 5.03 -5.34 -15.59
CA ILE A 27 5.94 -5.14 -14.45
C ILE A 27 5.53 -5.98 -13.24
N TYR A 28 4.24 -6.06 -12.90
CA TYR A 28 3.79 -6.92 -11.80
C TYR A 28 4.10 -8.39 -12.07
N VAL A 29 3.84 -8.87 -13.29
CA VAL A 29 4.15 -10.25 -13.68
C VAL A 29 5.66 -10.48 -13.63
N ALA A 30 6.48 -9.59 -14.19
CA ALA A 30 7.93 -9.70 -14.15
C ALA A 30 8.48 -9.71 -12.72
N LEU A 31 7.95 -8.85 -11.84
CA LEU A 31 8.31 -8.85 -10.42
C LEU A 31 7.91 -10.16 -9.75
N SER A 32 6.71 -10.67 -10.01
CA SER A 32 6.28 -11.96 -9.45
C SER A 32 7.16 -13.12 -9.92
N ILE A 33 7.57 -13.15 -11.19
CA ILE A 33 8.53 -14.14 -11.70
C ILE A 33 9.87 -13.99 -10.97
N TYR A 34 10.40 -12.76 -10.86
CA TYR A 34 11.65 -12.50 -10.14
C TYR A 34 11.61 -12.99 -8.69
N LEU A 35 10.50 -12.75 -7.99
CA LEU A 35 10.34 -13.14 -6.58
C LEU A 35 10.15 -14.65 -6.41
N PHE A 36 9.23 -15.26 -7.14
CA PHE A 36 8.80 -16.63 -6.86
C PHE A 36 9.52 -17.69 -7.68
N LYS A 37 10.14 -17.37 -8.84
CA LYS A 37 10.80 -18.37 -9.71
C LYS A 37 11.76 -19.30 -8.96
N PRO A 38 12.63 -18.82 -8.05
CA PRO A 38 13.56 -19.70 -7.33
C PRO A 38 12.87 -20.71 -6.40
N HIS A 39 11.62 -20.44 -6.03
CA HIS A 39 10.84 -21.23 -5.07
C HIS A 39 9.79 -22.12 -5.73
N LEU A 40 9.47 -21.91 -7.01
CA LEU A 40 8.40 -22.62 -7.73
C LEU A 40 8.58 -24.15 -7.74
N ILE A 41 9.81 -24.65 -7.68
CA ILE A 41 10.10 -26.10 -7.67
C ILE A 41 9.58 -26.75 -6.38
N ALA A 42 9.54 -26.01 -5.27
CA ALA A 42 9.06 -26.48 -3.98
C ALA A 42 7.56 -26.25 -3.78
N PHE A 43 6.87 -25.61 -4.72
CA PHE A 43 5.45 -25.27 -4.57
C PHE A 43 4.58 -26.47 -4.95
N ASP A 44 3.71 -26.87 -4.04
CA ASP A 44 2.52 -27.63 -4.42
C ASP A 44 1.59 -26.76 -5.31
N PRO A 45 0.68 -27.38 -6.08
CA PRO A 45 -0.21 -26.63 -6.98
C PRO A 45 -1.03 -25.53 -6.29
N TRP A 46 -1.37 -25.69 -5.01
CA TRP A 46 -2.13 -24.70 -4.26
C TRP A 46 -1.28 -23.50 -3.86
N ARG A 47 -0.04 -23.71 -3.42
CA ARG A 47 0.94 -22.64 -3.17
C ARG A 47 1.22 -21.82 -4.43
N GLY A 48 1.18 -22.46 -5.60
CA GLY A 48 1.24 -21.78 -6.90
C GLY A 48 0.20 -20.67 -7.08
N LEU A 49 -0.99 -20.77 -6.45
CA LEU A 49 -2.06 -19.77 -6.54
C LEU A 49 -1.71 -18.44 -5.84
N PHE A 50 -0.70 -18.43 -4.97
CA PHE A 50 -0.24 -17.20 -4.32
C PHE A 50 0.33 -16.18 -5.32
N VAL A 51 1.01 -16.67 -6.36
CA VAL A 51 1.64 -15.83 -7.39
C VAL A 51 0.63 -15.02 -8.21
N PRO A 52 -0.43 -15.62 -8.81
CA PRO A 52 -1.46 -14.83 -9.46
C PRO A 52 -2.28 -13.98 -8.48
N ALA A 53 -2.43 -14.39 -7.21
CA ALA A 53 -3.15 -13.59 -6.21
C ALA A 53 -2.45 -12.26 -5.90
N THR A 54 -1.12 -12.24 -5.75
CA THR A 54 -0.37 -10.98 -5.53
C THR A 54 -0.46 -10.03 -6.72
N ASN A 55 -0.39 -10.56 -7.94
CA ASN A 55 -0.62 -9.78 -9.17
C ASN A 55 -2.04 -9.22 -9.23
N PHE A 56 -3.05 -10.03 -8.90
CA PHE A 56 -4.45 -9.63 -8.91
C PHE A 56 -4.75 -8.56 -7.85
N ALA A 57 -4.14 -8.69 -6.67
CA ALA A 57 -4.16 -7.68 -5.61
C ALA A 57 -3.56 -6.36 -6.10
N ALA A 58 -2.35 -6.41 -6.69
CA ALA A 58 -1.65 -5.24 -7.19
C ALA A 58 -2.44 -4.51 -8.27
N LEU A 59 -2.96 -5.27 -9.26
CA LEU A 59 -3.75 -4.72 -10.36
C LEU A 59 -5.03 -4.06 -9.86
N GLY A 60 -5.75 -4.72 -8.95
CA GLY A 60 -6.97 -4.16 -8.36
C GLY A 60 -6.70 -2.86 -7.61
N ALA A 61 -5.63 -2.81 -6.81
CA ALA A 61 -5.23 -1.63 -6.06
C ALA A 61 -4.74 -0.48 -6.97
N PHE A 62 -4.02 -0.78 -8.06
CA PHE A 62 -3.65 0.20 -9.09
C PHE A 62 -4.88 0.85 -9.72
N LEU A 63 -5.79 0.03 -10.23
CA LEU A 63 -7.01 0.50 -10.90
C LEU A 63 -7.91 1.29 -9.94
N LEU A 64 -8.04 0.83 -8.71
CA LEU A 64 -8.78 1.54 -7.66
C LEU A 64 -8.12 2.90 -7.33
N ALA A 65 -6.79 2.96 -7.24
CA ALA A 65 -6.05 4.19 -6.93
C ALA A 65 -6.23 5.29 -7.99
N LEU A 66 -6.46 4.93 -9.27
CA LEU A 66 -6.75 5.90 -10.35
C LEU A 66 -7.97 6.79 -10.05
N ARG A 67 -8.86 6.37 -9.14
CA ARG A 67 -9.98 7.20 -8.69
C ARG A 67 -9.54 8.50 -8.00
N TRP A 68 -8.37 8.46 -7.38
CA TRP A 68 -7.90 9.43 -6.39
C TRP A 68 -6.53 10.02 -6.71
N VAL A 69 -5.73 9.32 -7.51
CA VAL A 69 -4.35 9.65 -7.87
C VAL A 69 -4.32 10.00 -9.36
N ALA A 70 -4.00 11.25 -9.67
CA ALA A 70 -4.06 11.76 -11.05
C ALA A 70 -2.92 11.22 -11.94
N ASN A 71 -1.74 10.98 -11.36
CA ASN A 71 -0.60 10.40 -12.08
C ASN A 71 -0.69 8.86 -12.05
N PRO A 72 -0.87 8.19 -13.22
CA PRO A 72 -0.98 6.73 -13.27
C PRO A 72 0.27 6.02 -12.79
N GLY A 73 1.46 6.61 -12.96
CA GLY A 73 2.71 6.07 -12.41
C GLY A 73 2.69 6.06 -10.88
N ALA A 74 2.10 7.07 -10.24
CA ALA A 74 1.95 7.08 -8.80
C ALA A 74 0.86 6.09 -8.31
N ALA A 75 -0.22 5.92 -9.07
CA ALA A 75 -1.22 4.89 -8.82
C ALA A 75 -0.63 3.47 -8.96
N PHE A 76 0.30 3.27 -9.91
CA PHE A 76 1.02 2.00 -10.09
C PHE A 76 1.77 1.62 -8.82
N PHE A 77 2.36 2.58 -8.10
CA PHE A 77 2.99 2.31 -6.81
C PHE A 77 1.98 1.91 -5.73
N SER A 78 0.76 2.46 -5.71
CA SER A 78 -0.28 1.96 -4.80
C SER A 78 -0.58 0.47 -5.03
N GLY A 79 -0.66 0.05 -6.30
CA GLY A 79 -0.81 -1.36 -6.66
C GLY A 79 0.39 -2.20 -6.23
N LEU A 80 1.59 -1.76 -6.60
CA LEU A 80 2.84 -2.43 -6.28
C LEU A 80 2.99 -2.69 -4.78
N LEU A 81 2.76 -1.66 -3.96
CA LEU A 81 2.90 -1.72 -2.51
C LEU A 81 1.81 -2.56 -1.85
N TYR A 82 0.60 -2.60 -2.41
CA TYR A 82 -0.47 -3.44 -1.88
C TYR A 82 -0.23 -4.91 -2.20
N GLY A 83 0.02 -5.26 -3.47
CA GLY A 83 0.15 -6.67 -3.88
C GLY A 83 1.49 -7.31 -3.50
N PHE A 84 2.58 -6.53 -3.51
CA PHE A 84 3.93 -7.00 -3.19
C PHE A 84 4.46 -6.40 -1.88
N GLY A 85 3.60 -5.81 -1.05
CA GLY A 85 3.98 -5.33 0.29
C GLY A 85 4.25 -6.47 1.27
N PRO A 86 5.06 -6.24 2.33
CA PRO A 86 5.30 -7.23 3.38
C PRO A 86 4.01 -7.80 3.97
N PHE A 87 2.98 -6.96 4.11
CA PHE A 87 1.68 -7.39 4.61
C PHE A 87 1.04 -8.47 3.73
N THR A 88 0.89 -8.23 2.43
CA THR A 88 0.27 -9.19 1.49
C THR A 88 1.18 -10.39 1.24
N LEU A 89 2.49 -10.18 1.11
CA LEU A 89 3.47 -11.27 1.01
C LEU A 89 3.43 -12.18 2.24
N GLY A 90 3.22 -11.63 3.43
CA GLY A 90 3.07 -12.38 4.67
C GLY A 90 1.96 -13.42 4.64
N PHE A 91 0.92 -13.26 3.82
CA PHE A 91 -0.13 -14.28 3.68
C PHE A 91 0.36 -15.59 3.03
N ALA A 92 1.58 -15.63 2.48
CA ALA A 92 2.22 -16.86 2.04
C ALA A 92 2.45 -17.87 3.17
N MET A 93 2.51 -17.42 4.43
CA MET A 93 2.65 -18.31 5.59
C MET A 93 1.35 -19.06 5.93
N PHE A 94 0.22 -18.62 5.36
CA PHE A 94 -1.10 -19.18 5.60
C PHE A 94 -1.59 -19.99 4.40
N HIS A 95 -2.83 -20.47 4.45
CA HIS A 95 -3.40 -21.18 3.32
C HIS A 95 -3.56 -20.24 2.11
N PRO A 96 -3.28 -20.66 0.86
CA PRO A 96 -3.37 -19.81 -0.34
C PRO A 96 -4.70 -19.07 -0.55
N ALA A 97 -5.80 -19.67 -0.07
CA ALA A 97 -7.12 -19.05 -0.07
C ALA A 97 -7.18 -17.71 0.71
N SER A 98 -6.30 -17.51 1.69
CA SER A 98 -6.19 -16.25 2.43
C SER A 98 -5.65 -15.12 1.54
N ALA A 99 -4.68 -15.41 0.68
CA ALA A 99 -4.16 -14.46 -0.31
C ALA A 99 -5.22 -14.08 -1.34
N ALA A 100 -6.07 -15.04 -1.75
CA ALA A 100 -7.21 -14.75 -2.61
C ALA A 100 -8.21 -13.79 -1.94
N ALA A 101 -8.47 -13.96 -0.64
CA ALA A 101 -9.30 -13.04 0.14
C ALA A 101 -8.70 -11.63 0.24
N VAL A 102 -7.38 -11.49 0.35
CA VAL A 102 -6.71 -10.17 0.30
C VAL A 102 -6.79 -9.57 -1.11
N ALA A 103 -6.59 -10.40 -2.14
CA ALA A 103 -6.49 -9.97 -3.52
C ALA A 103 -7.81 -9.43 -4.09
N ILE A 104 -8.96 -9.93 -3.61
CA ILE A 104 -10.27 -9.50 -4.09
C ILE A 104 -10.70 -8.13 -3.54
N ILE A 105 -10.14 -7.68 -2.40
CA ILE A 105 -10.62 -6.49 -1.67
C ILE A 105 -10.60 -5.21 -2.51
N PRO A 106 -9.52 -4.86 -3.24
CA PRO A 106 -9.53 -3.66 -4.08
C PRO A 106 -10.64 -3.68 -5.14
N TRP A 107 -10.94 -4.86 -5.69
CA TRP A 107 -11.98 -5.05 -6.70
C TRP A 107 -13.38 -4.81 -6.13
N LEU A 108 -13.63 -5.25 -4.90
CA LEU A 108 -14.91 -5.05 -4.21
C LEU A 108 -15.17 -3.58 -3.85
N PHE A 109 -14.12 -2.75 -3.75
CA PHE A 109 -14.27 -1.31 -3.59
C PHE A 109 -14.54 -0.56 -4.91
N MET A 110 -14.24 -1.15 -6.08
CA MET A 110 -14.41 -0.47 -7.37
C MET A 110 -15.85 0.01 -7.64
N PRO A 111 -16.90 -0.80 -7.42
CA PRO A 111 -18.28 -0.36 -7.62
C PRO A 111 -18.61 0.92 -6.83
N ALA A 112 -18.16 1.02 -5.58
CA ALA A 112 -18.37 2.20 -4.75
C ALA A 112 -17.54 3.42 -5.19
N ALA A 113 -16.30 3.17 -5.62
CA ALA A 113 -15.35 4.19 -6.04
C ALA A 113 -15.79 4.89 -7.34
N PHE A 114 -16.28 4.10 -8.31
CA PHE A 114 -16.63 4.56 -9.66
C PHE A 114 -18.13 4.81 -9.88
N TRP A 115 -18.98 4.61 -8.87
CA TRP A 115 -20.40 4.92 -8.98
C TRP A 115 -20.65 6.40 -9.36
N PRO A 116 -21.60 6.68 -10.28
CA PRO A 116 -21.91 8.05 -10.71
C PRO A 116 -22.35 8.95 -9.55
N LYS A 117 -21.86 10.19 -9.52
CA LYS A 117 -22.23 11.20 -8.52
C LYS A 117 -23.64 11.78 -8.72
N THR A 118 -24.22 11.63 -9.91
CA THR A 118 -25.44 12.35 -10.34
C THR A 118 -26.75 11.69 -9.93
N SER A 119 -26.72 10.50 -9.32
CA SER A 119 -27.94 9.83 -8.85
C SER A 119 -28.46 10.46 -7.56
N LYS A 120 -29.78 10.67 -7.47
CA LYS A 120 -30.49 11.11 -6.25
C LYS A 120 -30.15 10.26 -5.01
N TYR A 121 -29.89 8.96 -5.23
CA TYR A 121 -29.51 8.00 -4.18
C TYR A 121 -28.02 7.64 -4.21
N GLY A 122 -27.21 8.35 -4.99
CA GLY A 122 -25.83 7.99 -5.28
C GLY A 122 -24.95 7.86 -4.02
N THR A 123 -25.13 8.72 -3.02
CA THR A 123 -24.36 8.63 -1.77
C THR A 123 -24.70 7.37 -0.97
N ALA A 124 -25.99 7.04 -0.82
CA ALA A 124 -26.43 5.87 -0.08
C ALA A 124 -25.99 4.57 -0.79
N ILE A 125 -26.13 4.50 -2.11
CA ILE A 125 -25.68 3.35 -2.90
C ILE A 125 -24.16 3.19 -2.78
N ARG A 126 -23.39 4.27 -2.87
CA ARG A 126 -21.93 4.23 -2.68
C ARG A 126 -21.53 3.77 -1.30
N ALA A 127 -22.23 4.22 -0.26
CA ALA A 127 -22.00 3.77 1.10
C ALA A 127 -22.28 2.27 1.23
N ALA A 128 -23.42 1.79 0.71
CA ALA A 128 -23.77 0.37 0.70
C ALA A 128 -22.74 -0.47 -0.07
N LEU A 129 -22.32 -0.02 -1.26
CA LEU A 129 -21.29 -0.69 -2.06
C LEU A 129 -19.92 -0.66 -1.37
N ALA A 130 -19.61 0.36 -0.57
CA ALA A 130 -18.35 0.42 0.18
C ALA A 130 -18.29 -0.60 1.32
N LEU A 131 -19.44 -1.16 1.74
CA LEU A 131 -19.51 -2.26 2.71
C LEU A 131 -19.28 -3.63 2.07
N LEU A 132 -19.31 -3.73 0.73
CA LEU A 132 -19.14 -4.99 -0.01
C LEU A 132 -17.87 -5.78 0.38
N PRO A 133 -16.66 -5.18 0.49
CA PRO A 133 -15.47 -5.92 0.93
C PRO A 133 -15.62 -6.49 2.33
N PHE A 134 -16.31 -5.79 3.23
CA PHE A 134 -16.50 -6.27 4.59
C PHE A 134 -17.43 -7.47 4.64
N VAL A 135 -18.55 -7.37 3.92
CA VAL A 135 -19.53 -8.46 3.80
C VAL A 135 -18.89 -9.67 3.13
N ALA A 136 -18.13 -9.48 2.05
CA ALA A 136 -17.48 -10.57 1.34
C ALA A 136 -16.43 -11.30 2.21
N VAL A 137 -15.60 -10.57 2.96
CA VAL A 137 -14.64 -11.17 3.90
C VAL A 137 -15.36 -11.96 5.00
N ALA A 138 -16.39 -11.38 5.62
CA ALA A 138 -17.17 -12.05 6.65
C ALA A 138 -17.84 -13.33 6.12
N LEU A 139 -18.46 -13.27 4.94
CA LEU A 139 -19.11 -14.43 4.30
C LEU A 139 -18.10 -15.51 3.91
N PHE A 140 -16.96 -15.12 3.34
CA PHE A 140 -15.90 -16.06 2.96
C PHE A 140 -15.42 -16.87 4.17
N PHE A 141 -15.09 -16.21 5.27
CA PHE A 141 -14.68 -16.90 6.50
C PHE A 141 -15.82 -17.67 7.15
N ALA A 142 -17.07 -17.21 7.05
CA ALA A 142 -18.22 -17.94 7.56
C ALA A 142 -18.49 -19.24 6.80
N ILE A 143 -18.35 -19.22 5.47
CA ILE A 143 -18.44 -20.41 4.64
C ILE A 143 -17.27 -21.35 4.95
N ALA A 144 -16.04 -20.84 5.02
CA ALA A 144 -14.86 -21.63 5.33
C ALA A 144 -14.98 -22.34 6.69
N ALA A 145 -15.45 -21.63 7.72
CA ALA A 145 -15.66 -22.17 9.05
C ALA A 145 -16.70 -23.33 9.08
N ARG A 146 -17.72 -23.32 8.20
CA ARG A 146 -18.67 -24.45 8.09
C ARG A 146 -18.01 -25.74 7.62
N TYR A 147 -16.88 -25.65 6.93
CA TYR A 147 -16.07 -26.78 6.51
C TYR A 147 -14.87 -27.04 7.43
N SER A 148 -14.87 -26.46 8.64
CA SER A 148 -13.73 -26.50 9.58
C SER A 148 -12.42 -26.00 8.96
N PHE A 149 -12.52 -25.13 7.96
CA PHE A 149 -11.41 -24.61 7.21
C PHE A 149 -11.17 -23.15 7.60
N TYR A 150 -9.97 -22.85 8.08
CA TYR A 150 -9.58 -21.52 8.53
C TYR A 150 -8.37 -21.05 7.73
N PRO A 151 -8.59 -20.32 6.61
CA PRO A 151 -7.50 -19.89 5.74
C PRO A 151 -6.41 -19.12 6.49
N VAL A 152 -6.82 -18.36 7.51
CA VAL A 152 -5.97 -17.71 8.51
C VAL A 152 -6.50 -18.14 9.88
N PRO A 153 -5.65 -18.53 10.83
CA PRO A 153 -6.13 -18.94 12.14
C PRO A 153 -6.87 -17.79 12.86
N ILE A 154 -7.98 -18.11 13.54
CA ILE A 154 -8.87 -17.12 14.19
C ILE A 154 -8.17 -16.42 15.36
N GLY A 155 -7.26 -17.12 16.03
CA GLY A 155 -6.48 -16.60 17.16
C GLY A 155 -5.38 -15.62 16.73
N GLU A 156 -5.03 -15.58 15.45
CA GLU A 156 -4.02 -14.64 14.96
C GLU A 156 -4.55 -13.22 15.01
N LYS A 157 -3.96 -12.43 15.90
CA LYS A 157 -4.23 -11.02 16.05
C LYS A 157 -3.07 -10.24 15.49
N PHE A 158 -3.33 -9.00 15.10
CA PHE A 158 -2.24 -8.03 15.10
C PHE A 158 -1.74 -7.94 16.53
N HIS A 159 -0.55 -8.48 16.74
CA HIS A 159 0.24 -8.02 17.85
C HIS A 159 0.44 -6.53 17.55
N VAL A 160 0.00 -5.66 18.47
CA VAL A 160 0.54 -4.31 18.53
C VAL A 160 1.98 -4.49 19.02
N THR A 161 2.79 -5.13 18.18
CA THR A 161 4.23 -5.19 18.36
C THR A 161 4.65 -3.74 18.48
N PRO A 162 5.59 -3.41 19.39
CA PRO A 162 5.79 -2.02 19.74
C PRO A 162 6.11 -1.24 18.47
N LEU A 163 5.65 0.01 18.37
CA LEU A 163 5.72 0.87 17.18
C LEU A 163 7.06 0.80 16.41
N HIS A 164 8.14 0.39 17.07
CA HIS A 164 9.40 0.03 16.46
C HIS A 164 9.31 -0.97 15.31
N THR A 165 8.32 -1.87 15.20
CA THR A 165 8.20 -2.80 14.05
C THR A 165 7.56 -2.18 12.81
N LEU A 166 6.83 -1.07 12.97
CA LEU A 166 6.34 -0.25 11.85
C LEU A 166 7.47 0.52 11.17
N VAL A 167 8.57 0.73 11.91
CA VAL A 167 9.72 1.55 11.50
C VAL A 167 10.97 0.70 11.28
N GLY A 168 11.07 -0.41 11.98
CA GLY A 168 12.23 -1.29 11.96
C GLY A 168 12.32 -2.13 10.69
N PRO A 169 13.31 -3.03 10.65
CA PRO A 169 13.51 -3.92 9.53
C PRO A 169 12.24 -4.66 9.19
N LEU A 170 11.95 -4.74 7.89
CA LEU A 170 10.78 -5.45 7.37
C LEU A 170 10.78 -6.93 7.79
N ILE A 171 11.94 -7.48 8.21
CA ILE A 171 12.04 -8.84 8.69
C ILE A 171 13.11 -8.97 9.78
N SER A 172 12.69 -8.96 11.04
CA SER A 172 13.45 -9.48 12.16
C SER A 172 13.36 -11.01 12.23
N ASN A 173 12.14 -11.56 12.32
CA ASN A 173 11.88 -13.00 12.35
C ASN A 173 10.69 -13.38 11.45
N ALA A 174 10.69 -14.59 10.89
CA ALA A 174 9.58 -15.10 10.08
C ALA A 174 8.28 -15.27 10.89
N GLN A 175 8.40 -15.44 12.20
CA GLN A 175 7.26 -15.56 13.12
C GLN A 175 6.54 -14.23 13.37
N ASP A 176 7.11 -13.11 12.96
CA ASP A 176 6.53 -11.78 13.17
C ASP A 176 5.44 -11.44 12.12
N PHE A 177 5.26 -12.28 11.08
CA PHE A 177 4.30 -12.05 10.01
C PHE A 177 2.86 -12.40 10.37
N PRO A 178 1.87 -11.73 9.73
CA PRO A 178 2.00 -10.59 8.83
C PRO A 178 2.20 -9.26 9.59
N ILE A 179 3.26 -8.54 9.21
CA ILE A 179 3.60 -7.26 9.82
C ILE A 179 2.88 -6.14 9.06
N PHE A 180 2.27 -5.20 9.80
CA PHE A 180 1.85 -3.93 9.24
C PHE A 180 3.11 -3.08 9.02
N ASN A 181 3.83 -3.31 7.92
CA ASN A 181 5.03 -2.53 7.59
C ASN A 181 4.99 -2.17 6.11
N PHE A 182 5.55 -1.00 5.78
CA PHE A 182 5.64 -0.46 4.44
C PHE A 182 7.11 -0.24 4.10
N TYR A 183 7.42 -0.26 2.81
CA TYR A 183 8.77 0.05 2.34
C TYR A 183 9.21 1.43 2.84
N HIS A 184 10.45 1.49 3.33
CA HIS A 184 11.01 2.61 4.06
C HIS A 184 10.94 3.93 3.28
N VAL A 185 11.31 3.90 1.99
CA VAL A 185 11.27 5.09 1.11
C VAL A 185 9.84 5.59 0.91
N ALA A 186 8.85 4.71 0.96
CA ALA A 186 7.44 5.05 0.80
C ALA A 186 6.85 5.81 2.00
N ALA A 187 7.54 5.89 3.13
CA ALA A 187 7.09 6.66 4.29
C ALA A 187 7.01 8.17 4.02
N GLY A 188 7.91 8.74 3.20
CA GLY A 188 7.83 10.16 2.80
C GLY A 188 6.55 10.47 2.01
N PRO A 189 6.30 9.76 0.90
CA PRO A 189 5.02 9.80 0.20
C PRO A 189 3.82 9.49 1.09
N LEU A 190 3.90 8.59 2.08
CA LEU A 190 2.81 8.36 3.03
C LEU A 190 2.47 9.64 3.82
N VAL A 191 3.48 10.32 4.38
CA VAL A 191 3.28 11.58 5.11
C VAL A 191 2.60 12.62 4.22
N MET A 192 3.12 12.85 3.01
CA MET A 192 2.48 13.75 2.05
C MET A 192 1.04 13.32 1.72
N GLY A 193 0.84 12.01 1.54
CA GLY A 193 -0.44 11.40 1.24
C GLY A 193 -1.49 11.67 2.31
N LEU A 194 -1.13 11.49 3.59
CA LEU A 194 -1.96 11.80 4.75
C LEU A 194 -2.35 13.27 4.79
N LEU A 195 -1.37 14.18 4.62
CA LEU A 195 -1.61 15.63 4.59
C LEU A 195 -2.61 16.02 3.49
N LEU A 196 -2.40 15.52 2.28
CA LEU A 196 -3.32 15.73 1.16
C LEU A 196 -4.69 15.12 1.42
N PHE A 197 -4.75 13.98 2.12
CA PHE A 197 -6.00 13.32 2.44
C PHE A 197 -6.90 14.16 3.33
N PHE A 198 -6.33 14.72 4.40
CA PHE A 198 -7.02 15.65 5.30
C PHE A 198 -7.38 16.93 4.56
N ARG A 199 -6.46 17.48 3.76
CA ARG A 199 -6.70 18.71 3.00
C ARG A 199 -7.85 18.58 1.98
N LEU A 200 -7.98 17.41 1.36
CA LEU A 200 -9.01 17.11 0.36
C LEU A 200 -10.33 16.61 0.97
N HIS A 201 -10.46 16.58 2.30
CA HIS A 201 -11.67 16.17 3.03
C HIS A 201 -12.24 14.83 2.55
N ARG A 202 -11.38 13.83 2.31
CA ARG A 202 -11.79 12.52 1.80
C ARG A 202 -12.32 11.61 2.93
N VAL A 203 -13.34 12.09 3.65
CA VAL A 203 -13.88 11.47 4.89
C VAL A 203 -14.22 9.99 4.71
N GLY A 204 -14.80 9.59 3.58
CA GLY A 204 -15.20 8.19 3.35
C GLY A 204 -14.04 7.19 3.46
N THR A 205 -12.90 7.48 2.85
CA THR A 205 -11.72 6.60 2.95
C THR A 205 -11.06 6.67 4.32
N ILE A 206 -11.14 7.81 5.03
CA ILE A 206 -10.68 7.89 6.44
C ILE A 206 -11.52 6.95 7.31
N ILE A 207 -12.85 6.94 7.13
CA ILE A 207 -13.74 6.02 7.83
C ILE A 207 -13.36 4.57 7.52
N LEU A 208 -13.10 4.24 6.25
CA LEU A 208 -12.65 2.89 5.85
C LEU A 208 -11.32 2.50 6.48
N LEU A 209 -10.35 3.43 6.52
CA LEU A 209 -9.06 3.22 7.19
C LEU A 209 -9.27 2.94 8.68
N ILE A 210 -10.02 3.80 9.38
CA ILE A 210 -10.30 3.64 10.82
C ILE A 210 -11.02 2.32 11.08
N ALA A 211 -12.03 1.98 10.27
CA ALA A 211 -12.75 0.72 10.40
C ALA A 211 -11.84 -0.50 10.19
N GLY A 212 -10.98 -0.48 9.16
CA GLY A 212 -10.02 -1.56 8.91
C GLY A 212 -9.02 -1.74 10.05
N VAL A 213 -8.49 -0.63 10.60
CA VAL A 213 -7.59 -0.67 11.77
C VAL A 213 -8.32 -1.17 13.01
N ALA A 214 -9.50 -0.63 13.31
CA ALA A 214 -10.28 -1.02 14.48
C ALA A 214 -10.65 -2.51 14.45
N LEU A 215 -11.10 -3.01 13.29
CA LEU A 215 -11.40 -4.43 13.11
C LEU A 215 -10.13 -5.29 13.15
N GLY A 216 -9.02 -4.81 12.60
CA GLY A 216 -7.72 -5.48 12.69
C GLY A 216 -7.26 -5.67 14.13
N LEU A 217 -7.37 -4.63 14.95
CA LEU A 217 -6.95 -4.66 16.35
C LEU A 217 -7.97 -5.32 17.29
N SER A 218 -9.18 -5.58 16.80
CA SER A 218 -10.24 -6.22 17.60
C SER A 218 -10.00 -7.72 17.78
N SER A 219 -10.72 -8.33 18.71
CA SER A 219 -10.89 -9.79 18.71
C SER A 219 -11.58 -10.25 17.43
N ALA A 220 -11.47 -11.52 17.09
CA ALA A 220 -12.16 -12.09 15.93
C ALA A 220 -13.64 -11.68 15.90
N VAL A 221 -14.06 -11.10 14.77
CA VAL A 221 -15.45 -10.70 14.53
C VAL A 221 -16.13 -11.84 13.77
N GLY A 222 -16.81 -12.70 14.53
CA GLY A 222 -17.33 -13.96 14.01
C GLY A 222 -16.18 -14.90 13.62
N PRO A 223 -16.25 -15.58 12.46
CA PRO A 223 -15.22 -16.52 12.01
C PRO A 223 -14.04 -15.87 11.28
N ALA A 224 -14.10 -14.55 11.03
CA ALA A 224 -13.05 -13.84 10.31
C ALA A 224 -11.86 -13.50 11.23
N SER A 225 -10.66 -13.88 10.80
CA SER A 225 -9.42 -13.53 11.50
C SER A 225 -9.24 -12.01 11.56
N PRO A 226 -8.85 -11.42 12.70
CA PRO A 226 -8.54 -9.99 12.82
C PRO A 226 -7.60 -9.48 11.73
N ILE A 227 -6.59 -10.26 11.39
CA ILE A 227 -5.55 -9.90 10.43
C ILE A 227 -6.11 -9.58 9.03
N ILE A 228 -7.13 -10.32 8.56
CA ILE A 228 -7.66 -10.07 7.22
C ILE A 228 -8.31 -8.69 7.13
N TRP A 229 -8.87 -8.14 8.22
CA TRP A 229 -9.43 -6.78 8.24
C TRP A 229 -8.37 -5.70 8.04
N GLY A 230 -7.14 -5.97 8.49
CA GLY A 230 -6.01 -5.06 8.30
C GLY A 230 -5.67 -4.81 6.83
N SER A 231 -6.01 -5.73 5.92
CA SER A 231 -5.82 -5.53 4.48
C SER A 231 -6.58 -4.32 3.94
N ILE A 232 -7.75 -3.99 4.50
CA ILE A 232 -8.52 -2.80 4.12
C ILE A 232 -7.76 -1.53 4.52
N ALA A 233 -7.18 -1.53 5.73
CA ALA A 233 -6.35 -0.43 6.20
C ALA A 233 -5.07 -0.29 5.35
N VAL A 234 -4.38 -1.40 5.08
CA VAL A 234 -3.19 -1.42 4.22
C VAL A 234 -3.51 -0.90 2.82
N LEU A 235 -4.63 -1.31 2.21
CA LEU A 235 -5.08 -0.77 0.92
C LEU A 235 -5.25 0.75 0.96
N CYS A 236 -5.92 1.27 1.99
CA CYS A 236 -6.09 2.71 2.16
C CYS A 236 -4.74 3.43 2.28
N VAL A 237 -3.80 2.88 3.06
CA VAL A 237 -2.45 3.43 3.22
C VAL A 237 -1.68 3.39 1.89
N CYS A 238 -1.75 2.30 1.12
CA CYS A 238 -1.12 2.21 -0.20
C CYS A 238 -1.69 3.25 -1.20
N ILE A 239 -2.99 3.51 -1.15
CA ILE A 239 -3.62 4.59 -1.95
C ILE A 239 -3.13 5.97 -1.48
N MET A 240 -2.96 6.19 -0.17
CA MET A 240 -2.39 7.43 0.36
C MET A 240 -0.94 7.61 -0.09
N ILE A 241 -0.13 6.55 -0.10
CA ILE A 241 1.24 6.60 -0.61
C ILE A 241 1.28 7.05 -2.08
N GLY A 242 0.43 6.47 -2.94
CA GLY A 242 0.33 6.91 -4.34
C GLY A 242 -0.13 8.36 -4.48
N LEU A 243 -1.09 8.79 -3.66
CA LEU A 243 -1.52 10.19 -3.62
C LEU A 243 -0.37 11.14 -3.22
N GLY A 244 0.40 10.77 -2.21
CA GLY A 244 1.51 11.58 -1.73
C GLY A 244 2.71 11.57 -2.66
N LEU A 245 2.97 10.47 -3.38
CA LEU A 245 3.97 10.42 -4.45
C LEU A 245 3.59 11.37 -5.59
N ASN A 246 2.31 11.39 -5.97
CA ASN A 246 1.78 12.39 -6.91
C ASN A 246 1.96 13.81 -6.36
N GLY A 247 1.64 14.03 -5.08
CA GLY A 247 1.82 15.30 -4.37
C GLY A 247 3.26 15.82 -4.39
N LEU A 248 4.22 14.99 -4.00
CA LEU A 248 5.65 15.32 -4.01
C LEU A 248 6.15 15.65 -5.43
N THR A 249 5.65 14.95 -6.44
CA THR A 249 6.03 15.19 -7.83
C THR A 249 5.62 16.58 -8.32
N VAL A 250 4.42 17.03 -7.95
CA VAL A 250 3.84 18.31 -8.39
C VAL A 250 4.05 19.46 -7.41
N ALA A 251 4.71 19.21 -6.28
CA ALA A 251 4.94 20.21 -5.24
C ALA A 251 5.66 21.46 -5.77
N SER A 252 5.23 22.62 -5.32
CA SER A 252 5.80 23.93 -5.67
C SER A 252 6.56 24.52 -4.47
N SER A 253 7.19 25.68 -4.66
CA SER A 253 7.81 26.43 -3.56
C SER A 253 6.82 26.77 -2.44
N ALA A 254 5.53 26.94 -2.77
CA ALA A 254 4.45 27.15 -1.81
C ALA A 254 4.18 25.92 -0.92
N ASP A 255 4.58 24.73 -1.36
CA ASP A 255 4.41 23.47 -0.63
C ASP A 255 5.67 23.08 0.17
N SER A 256 6.69 23.95 0.22
CA SER A 256 8.00 23.69 0.82
C SER A 256 7.95 23.23 2.27
N ILE A 257 7.02 23.74 3.08
CA ILE A 257 6.84 23.32 4.48
C ILE A 257 6.39 21.85 4.53
N TRP A 258 5.44 21.46 3.69
CA TRP A 258 4.90 20.10 3.65
C TRP A 258 5.93 19.10 3.12
N VAL A 259 6.70 19.47 2.08
CA VAL A 259 7.79 18.63 1.55
C VAL A 259 8.90 18.50 2.60
N SER A 260 9.27 19.59 3.28
CA SER A 260 10.26 19.57 4.36
C SER A 260 9.84 18.61 5.49
N LEU A 261 8.57 18.66 5.90
CA LEU A 261 8.03 17.74 6.90
C LEU A 261 8.22 16.27 6.50
N CYS A 262 7.96 15.93 5.24
CA CYS A 262 8.19 14.56 4.73
C CYS A 262 9.67 14.15 4.85
N GLY A 263 10.59 15.05 4.51
CA GLY A 263 12.03 14.83 4.62
C GLY A 263 12.49 14.67 6.07
N PHE A 264 11.99 15.52 6.98
CA PHE A 264 12.31 15.43 8.41
C PHE A 264 11.77 14.16 9.07
N VAL A 265 10.57 13.71 8.70
CA VAL A 265 10.05 12.43 9.21
C VAL A 265 10.95 11.28 8.78
N LEU A 266 11.33 11.21 7.50
CA LEU A 266 12.26 10.18 7.01
C LEU A 266 13.63 10.27 7.72
N ALA A 267 14.16 11.48 7.94
CA ALA A 267 15.42 11.66 8.65
C ALA A 267 15.34 11.18 10.10
N ALA A 268 14.22 11.45 10.78
CA ALA A 268 13.98 10.98 12.14
C ALA A 268 13.89 9.45 12.20
N LEU A 269 13.18 8.81 11.24
CA LEU A 269 13.13 7.35 11.15
C LEU A 269 14.53 6.76 10.87
N ALA A 270 15.31 7.38 9.97
CA ALA A 270 16.70 6.98 9.70
C ALA A 270 17.56 7.04 10.98
N LEU A 271 17.44 8.13 11.76
CA LEU A 271 18.18 8.30 13.00
C LEU A 271 17.78 7.26 14.05
N ILE A 272 16.48 7.03 14.26
CA ILE A 272 15.96 6.01 15.18
C ILE A 272 16.52 4.64 14.81
N CYS A 273 16.44 4.25 13.53
CA CYS A 273 16.96 2.96 13.08
C CYS A 273 18.49 2.87 13.16
N GLY A 274 19.20 3.99 12.97
CA GLY A 274 20.65 4.06 13.12
C GLY A 274 21.10 3.89 14.57
N ILE A 275 20.38 4.49 15.52
CA ILE A 275 20.62 4.30 16.97
C ILE A 275 20.33 2.86 17.37
N GLU A 276 19.21 2.30 16.89
CA GLU A 276 18.85 0.91 17.14
C GLU A 276 19.78 -0.09 16.44
N ALA A 277 20.66 0.35 15.53
CA ALA A 277 21.57 -0.56 14.85
C ALA A 277 22.41 -1.36 15.84
N ASN A 278 23.12 -0.76 16.79
CA ASN A 278 23.86 -1.47 17.86
C ASN A 278 24.57 -2.78 17.38
N GLY A 279 25.20 -2.77 16.20
CA GLY A 279 25.86 -3.93 15.58
C GLY A 279 24.95 -4.89 14.79
N ARG A 280 23.63 -4.68 14.78
CA ARG A 280 22.62 -5.39 13.98
C ARG A 280 22.56 -4.82 12.57
N THR A 281 23.04 -5.59 11.60
CA THR A 281 23.14 -5.19 10.18
C THR A 281 21.80 -4.79 9.54
N TRP A 282 20.70 -5.47 9.90
CA TRP A 282 19.37 -5.19 9.34
C TRP A 282 18.84 -3.79 9.69
N TRP A 283 19.10 -3.34 10.92
CA TRP A 283 18.70 -2.00 11.36
C TRP A 283 19.49 -0.89 10.67
N ALA A 284 20.81 -1.11 10.47
CA ALA A 284 21.63 -0.21 9.67
C ALA A 284 21.16 -0.15 8.21
N TRP A 285 20.74 -1.27 7.63
CA TRP A 285 20.19 -1.34 6.28
C TRP A 285 18.87 -0.56 6.16
N THR A 286 17.96 -0.71 7.12
CA THR A 286 16.72 0.06 7.20
C THR A 286 16.97 1.56 7.36
N ALA A 287 17.93 1.95 8.22
CA ALA A 287 18.34 3.34 8.37
C ALA A 287 18.85 3.94 7.04
N LEU A 288 19.63 3.17 6.27
CA LEU A 288 20.12 3.58 4.96
C LEU A 288 18.96 3.87 3.98
N TRP A 289 17.94 3.03 3.92
CA TRP A 289 16.79 3.28 3.03
C TRP A 289 16.01 4.54 3.41
N TYR A 290 15.79 4.79 4.70
CA TYR A 290 15.20 6.04 5.14
C TYR A 290 16.07 7.25 4.81
N LEU A 291 17.40 7.13 4.93
CA LEU A 291 18.33 8.20 4.57
C LEU A 291 18.32 8.48 3.06
N LEU A 292 18.28 7.46 2.21
CA LEU A 292 18.13 7.60 0.77
C LEU A 292 16.80 8.27 0.41
N GLY A 293 15.70 7.87 1.05
CA GLY A 293 14.41 8.54 0.91
C GLY A 293 14.47 10.01 1.34
N THR A 294 15.14 10.30 2.45
CA THR A 294 15.37 11.67 2.96
C THR A 294 16.06 12.53 1.90
N ALA A 295 17.18 12.02 1.35
CA ALA A 295 17.94 12.72 0.31
C ALA A 295 17.07 12.99 -0.93
N ALA A 296 16.25 12.04 -1.35
CA ALA A 296 15.36 12.20 -2.50
C ALA A 296 14.27 13.25 -2.25
N VAL A 297 13.63 13.25 -1.07
CA VAL A 297 12.61 14.24 -0.72
C VAL A 297 13.21 15.65 -0.61
N PHE A 298 14.41 15.80 -0.04
CA PHE A 298 15.09 17.10 -0.03
C PHE A 298 15.58 17.52 -1.43
N GLY A 299 15.94 16.59 -2.30
CA GLY A 299 16.20 16.87 -3.71
C GLY A 299 14.95 17.41 -4.44
N VAL A 300 13.77 16.84 -4.14
CA VAL A 300 12.48 17.36 -4.61
C VAL A 300 12.21 18.76 -4.06
N LEU A 301 12.46 18.99 -2.76
CA LEU A 301 12.32 20.31 -2.14
C LEU A 301 13.21 21.35 -2.82
N ALA A 302 14.49 21.03 -3.03
CA ALA A 302 15.43 21.93 -3.70
C ALA A 302 14.92 22.28 -5.11
N ALA A 303 14.52 21.27 -5.89
CA ALA A 303 13.94 21.50 -7.22
C ALA A 303 12.66 22.35 -7.19
N ALA A 304 11.85 22.25 -6.13
CA ALA A 304 10.64 23.03 -5.92
C ALA A 304 10.93 24.49 -5.54
N ILE A 305 11.95 24.74 -4.70
CA ILE A 305 12.38 26.09 -4.32
C ILE A 305 12.95 26.85 -5.50
N TYR A 306 13.76 26.20 -6.35
CA TYR A 306 14.32 26.81 -7.57
C TYR A 306 13.33 26.93 -8.74
N ASP A 307 12.03 26.66 -8.50
CA ASP A 307 10.93 26.71 -9.46
C ASP A 307 11.23 25.99 -10.79
N LYS A 308 12.01 24.90 -10.71
CA LYS A 308 12.33 24.08 -11.88
C LYS A 308 11.16 23.13 -12.12
N ALA A 309 10.51 23.22 -13.28
CA ALA A 309 9.42 22.35 -13.72
C ALA A 309 9.86 20.89 -14.06
N TRP A 310 10.71 20.31 -13.22
CA TRP A 310 11.33 19.00 -13.40
C TRP A 310 10.46 17.86 -12.84
N HIS A 311 9.14 17.93 -13.05
CA HIS A 311 8.19 16.95 -12.50
C HIS A 311 8.55 15.52 -12.88
N LYS A 312 8.96 15.28 -14.14
CA LYS A 312 9.39 13.95 -14.61
C LYS A 312 10.61 13.42 -13.86
N TRP A 313 11.62 14.27 -13.62
CA TRP A 313 12.81 13.90 -12.86
C TRP A 313 12.48 13.63 -11.39
N ARG A 314 11.66 14.50 -10.76
CA ARG A 314 11.23 14.32 -9.36
C ARG A 314 10.50 12.99 -9.18
N PHE A 315 9.57 12.70 -10.08
CA PHE A 315 8.88 11.41 -10.11
C PHE A 315 9.85 10.26 -10.29
N PHE A 316 10.75 10.34 -11.29
CA PHE A 316 11.71 9.28 -11.58
C PHE A 316 12.64 9.00 -10.40
N ALA A 317 13.18 10.04 -9.74
CA ALA A 317 14.07 9.89 -8.59
C ALA A 317 13.37 9.17 -7.41
N LEU A 318 12.14 9.58 -7.08
CA LEU A 318 11.35 8.91 -6.05
C LEU A 318 10.95 7.48 -6.47
N ALA A 319 10.51 7.31 -7.71
CA ALA A 319 10.06 6.03 -8.25
C ALA A 319 11.18 4.99 -8.26
N VAL A 320 12.39 5.35 -8.70
CA VAL A 320 13.54 4.43 -8.72
C VAL A 320 13.90 3.96 -7.31
N LEU A 321 13.91 4.85 -6.32
CA LEU A 321 14.22 4.47 -4.95
C LEU A 321 13.13 3.61 -4.32
N ILE A 322 11.86 3.93 -4.53
CA ILE A 322 10.75 3.09 -4.07
C ILE A 322 10.80 1.72 -4.75
N LEU A 323 11.06 1.65 -6.07
CA LEU A 323 11.24 0.39 -6.77
C LEU A 323 12.40 -0.40 -6.18
N ALA A 324 13.57 0.20 -6.01
CA ALA A 324 14.73 -0.51 -5.46
C ALA A 324 14.46 -1.07 -4.06
N ASP A 325 13.83 -0.28 -3.19
CA ASP A 325 13.38 -0.69 -1.85
C ASP A 325 12.40 -1.87 -1.93
N VAL A 326 11.37 -1.77 -2.80
CA VAL A 326 10.42 -2.85 -3.05
C VAL A 326 11.12 -4.11 -3.55
N PHE A 327 11.92 -4.03 -4.62
CA PHE A 327 12.57 -5.18 -5.26
C PHE A 327 13.47 -5.93 -4.27
N ILE A 328 14.31 -5.21 -3.54
CA ILE A 328 15.26 -5.82 -2.61
C ILE A 328 14.52 -6.40 -1.42
N ASN A 329 13.65 -5.63 -0.76
CA ASN A 329 13.03 -6.08 0.48
C ASN A 329 11.90 -7.10 0.25
N SER A 330 11.16 -7.05 -0.86
CA SER A 330 10.23 -8.13 -1.23
C SER A 330 10.97 -9.43 -1.50
N ARG A 331 12.14 -9.38 -2.15
CA ARG A 331 12.96 -10.58 -2.39
C ARG A 331 13.40 -11.22 -1.09
N ILE A 332 13.94 -10.43 -0.16
CA ILE A 332 14.33 -10.92 1.17
C ILE A 332 13.10 -11.47 1.93
N THR A 333 11.93 -10.84 1.76
CA THR A 333 10.66 -11.31 2.37
C THR A 333 10.27 -12.68 1.85
N VAL A 334 10.24 -12.85 0.54
CA VAL A 334 9.88 -14.13 -0.10
C VAL A 334 10.92 -15.21 0.26
N ASP A 335 12.21 -14.88 0.24
CA ASP A 335 13.29 -15.82 0.60
C ASP A 335 13.28 -16.25 2.08
N LYS A 336 12.59 -15.53 2.96
CA LYS A 336 12.40 -15.94 4.36
C LYS A 336 11.09 -16.68 4.59
N LEU A 337 10.14 -16.59 3.67
CA LEU A 337 8.83 -17.25 3.77
C LEU A 337 8.83 -18.66 3.14
N PHE A 338 9.74 -18.94 2.20
CA PHE A 338 9.88 -20.21 1.49
C PHE A 338 11.29 -20.77 1.62
#